data_AF-A0AAD4MB28-F1
#
_entry.id   AF-A0AAD4MB28-F1
#
_cell.length_a   1.000
_cell.length_b   1.000
_cell.length_c   1.000
_cell.angle_alpha   90.00
_cell.angle_beta   90.00
_cell.angle_gamma   90.00
#
_symmetry.space_group_name_H-M   'P 1'
#
loop_
_entity.id
_entity.type
_entity.pdbx_description
1 polymer ?
#
loop_
_entity_poly.entity_id
_entity_poly.type
_entity_poly.pdbx_seq_one_letter_code
_entity_poly.pdbx_strand_id
1 'polypeptide(L)'
;MGRRTKTLFEFIWRFNFLSDVDRGFDTTVTSVPDDEAEAAISKLKMYEGLEKVRKADLHKLLVCDDHATNRELRSYITPGAVWHTESLFGRSTFGYIAYDVANANLVYVKDFWRTNLPGTQKEGDVYRELHAAQVPHIAKFGLAGDVPLSPEHSDVALFSAQRTRTHDYLQGSVGGHNWCPGRPSVDSFVHYRLVLETLGKPLNTFNSTRQLCEVIRDAILAHSAAYERTEILHRDVSAGNILIGEDGSGFLIDWDLSKRISKGVEEKARPHSRTGTWQFISIWRLLDPSFRPHALSDDLESFFWVLLYEIESAGVPGR
;
A
#
# COMPACT_ATOMS: atom_id res chain seq x y z
N MET A 1 7.35 9.67 -44.83
CA MET A 1 8.10 9.12 -43.66
C MET A 1 8.53 10.19 -42.64
N GLY A 2 7.85 11.35 -42.49
CA GLY A 2 8.41 12.53 -41.80
C GLY A 2 7.57 13.25 -40.73
N ARG A 3 6.42 12.71 -40.28
CA ARG A 3 5.61 13.34 -39.21
C ARG A 3 5.78 12.71 -37.82
N ARG A 4 6.11 11.42 -37.72
CA ARG A 4 6.18 10.69 -36.42
C ARG A 4 7.40 11.04 -35.57
N THR A 5 8.52 11.42 -36.18
CA THR A 5 9.77 11.77 -35.45
C THR A 5 9.72 13.15 -34.79
N LYS A 6 8.96 14.11 -35.34
CA LYS A 6 8.83 15.46 -34.75
C LYS A 6 8.08 15.44 -33.42
N THR A 7 7.01 14.66 -33.31
CA THR A 7 6.19 14.62 -32.08
C THR A 7 6.95 14.02 -30.90
N LEU A 8 7.72 12.94 -31.12
CA LEU A 8 8.53 12.35 -30.06
C LEU A 8 9.67 13.27 -29.64
N PHE A 9 10.35 13.90 -30.59
CA PHE A 9 11.40 14.88 -30.29
C PHE A 9 10.85 16.06 -29.50
N GLU A 10 9.72 16.64 -29.95
CA GLU A 10 9.04 17.72 -29.25
C GLU A 10 8.61 17.30 -27.83
N PHE A 11 8.10 16.07 -27.66
CA PHE A 11 7.76 15.53 -26.35
C PHE A 11 8.99 15.46 -25.44
N ILE A 12 10.08 14.81 -25.87
CA ILE A 12 11.31 14.68 -25.07
C ILE A 12 11.88 16.06 -24.75
N TRP A 13 11.88 16.98 -25.73
CA TRP A 13 12.32 18.35 -25.53
C TRP A 13 11.49 19.05 -24.46
N ARG A 14 10.15 19.09 -24.59
CA ARG A 14 9.27 19.69 -23.58
C ARG A 14 9.42 19.03 -22.22
N PHE A 15 9.43 17.70 -22.18
CA PHE A 15 9.57 16.91 -20.97
C PHE A 15 10.87 17.24 -20.24
N ASN A 16 11.97 17.49 -20.95
CA ASN A 16 13.24 17.87 -20.35
C ASN A 16 13.23 19.27 -19.68
N PHE A 17 12.32 20.15 -20.09
CA PHE A 17 12.15 21.49 -19.51
C PHE A 17 11.02 21.56 -18.46
N LEU A 18 10.33 20.45 -18.20
CA LEU A 18 9.36 20.37 -17.12
C LEU A 18 10.05 20.38 -15.75
N SER A 19 9.35 20.90 -14.75
CA SER A 19 9.78 20.79 -13.35
C SER A 19 9.87 19.32 -12.92
N ASP A 20 10.57 19.04 -11.81
CA ASP A 20 10.62 17.68 -11.25
C ASP A 20 9.21 17.13 -10.97
N VAL A 21 8.34 17.96 -10.38
CA VAL A 21 6.93 17.63 -10.14
C VAL A 21 6.20 17.28 -11.43
N ASP A 22 6.35 18.11 -12.49
CA ASP A 22 5.67 17.90 -13.77
C ASP A 22 6.23 16.70 -14.56
N ARG A 23 7.48 16.31 -14.31
CA ARG A 23 8.10 15.08 -14.81
C ARG A 23 7.64 13.83 -14.04
N GLY A 24 6.95 14.02 -12.92
CA GLY A 24 6.47 12.94 -12.06
C GLY A 24 7.49 12.48 -11.02
N PHE A 25 8.55 13.26 -10.75
CA PHE A 25 9.44 12.99 -9.62
C PHE A 25 8.72 13.29 -8.32
N ASP A 26 8.91 12.40 -7.36
CA ASP A 26 8.47 12.66 -6.01
C ASP A 26 9.46 13.58 -5.28
N THR A 27 9.10 14.86 -5.21
CA THR A 27 9.93 15.89 -4.56
C THR A 27 9.90 15.84 -3.03
N THR A 28 9.13 14.92 -2.44
CA THR A 28 9.11 14.66 -0.99
C THR A 28 10.17 13.63 -0.58
N VAL A 29 10.94 13.11 -1.53
CA VAL A 29 12.11 12.27 -1.31
C VAL A 29 13.38 13.08 -1.57
N THR A 30 14.29 13.10 -0.60
CA THR A 30 15.50 13.93 -0.62
C THR A 30 16.73 13.15 -0.17
N SER A 31 17.91 13.72 -0.37
CA SER A 31 19.16 13.16 0.17
C SER A 31 19.23 13.30 1.69
N VAL A 32 19.81 12.30 2.35
CA VAL A 32 19.93 12.28 3.82
C VAL A 32 21.15 13.11 4.27
N PRO A 33 20.99 14.02 5.26
CA PRO A 33 22.09 14.69 5.93
C PRO A 33 23.09 13.71 6.59
N ASP A 34 24.35 14.11 6.70
CA ASP A 34 25.44 13.25 7.18
C ASP A 34 25.22 12.74 8.62
N ASP A 35 24.77 13.62 9.50
CA ASP A 35 24.47 13.35 10.90
C ASP A 35 23.29 12.38 11.08
N GLU A 36 22.21 12.56 10.32
CA GLU A 36 21.05 11.65 10.36
C GLU A 36 21.39 10.27 9.76
N ALA A 37 22.25 10.23 8.73
CA ALA A 37 22.61 9.00 8.04
C ALA A 37 23.33 8.00 8.96
N GLU A 38 24.23 8.46 9.83
CA GLU A 38 24.96 7.58 10.75
C GLU A 38 24.02 6.88 11.74
N ALA A 39 23.09 7.64 12.34
CA ALA A 39 22.09 7.11 13.26
C ALA A 39 21.16 6.09 12.57
N ALA A 40 20.70 6.42 11.36
CA ALA A 40 19.87 5.53 10.55
C ALA A 40 20.60 4.23 10.21
N ILE A 41 21.85 4.30 9.72
CA ILE A 41 22.66 3.11 9.37
C ILE A 41 22.83 2.21 10.59
N SER A 42 23.12 2.78 11.76
CA SER A 42 23.32 2.00 12.99
C SER A 42 22.09 1.13 13.32
N LYS A 43 20.89 1.69 13.17
CA LYS A 43 19.64 0.97 13.43
C LYS A 43 19.25 0.02 12.30
N LEU A 44 19.33 0.47 11.04
CA LEU A 44 18.93 -0.32 9.88
C LEU A 44 19.75 -1.62 9.76
N LYS A 45 21.03 -1.59 10.11
CA LYS A 45 21.89 -2.80 10.11
C LYS A 45 21.48 -3.87 11.12
N MET A 46 20.63 -3.54 12.09
CA MET A 46 20.06 -4.51 13.03
C MET A 46 18.90 -5.30 12.42
N TYR A 47 18.34 -4.83 11.30
CA TYR A 47 17.26 -5.52 10.60
C TYR A 47 17.84 -6.56 9.62
N GLU A 48 17.28 -7.76 9.66
CA GLU A 48 17.68 -8.89 8.81
C GLU A 48 17.54 -8.52 7.32
N GLY A 49 18.64 -8.68 6.56
CA GLY A 49 18.72 -8.33 5.14
C GLY A 49 19.23 -6.90 4.84
N LEU A 50 19.45 -6.07 5.86
CA LEU A 50 19.94 -4.68 5.73
C LEU A 50 21.34 -4.44 6.35
N GLU A 51 22.08 -5.51 6.65
CA GLU A 51 23.37 -5.46 7.36
C GLU A 51 24.45 -4.69 6.59
N LYS A 52 24.31 -4.60 5.26
CA LYS A 52 25.27 -3.97 4.34
C LYS A 52 24.85 -2.59 3.87
N VAL A 53 23.79 -2.00 4.43
CA VAL A 53 23.33 -0.67 4.03
C VAL A 53 24.45 0.37 4.18
N ARG A 54 24.58 1.23 3.15
CA ARG A 54 25.53 2.35 3.13
C ARG A 54 24.77 3.65 2.97
N LYS A 55 25.42 4.76 3.33
CA LYS A 55 24.86 6.11 3.16
C LYS A 55 24.36 6.40 1.74
N ALA A 56 25.09 5.94 0.72
CA ALA A 56 24.72 6.14 -0.69
C ALA A 56 23.42 5.42 -1.09
N ASP A 57 22.96 4.45 -0.30
CA ASP A 57 21.73 3.71 -0.54
C ASP A 57 20.52 4.37 0.14
N LEU A 58 20.74 5.38 1.01
CA LEU A 58 19.70 5.99 1.84
C LEU A 58 18.98 7.16 1.17
N HIS A 59 17.69 7.24 1.45
CA HIS A 59 16.80 8.31 1.02
C HIS A 59 15.97 8.79 2.21
N LYS A 60 15.75 10.11 2.30
CA LYS A 60 14.86 10.72 3.30
C LYS A 60 13.49 10.94 2.67
N LEU A 61 12.46 10.33 3.24
CA LEU A 61 11.08 10.40 2.76
C LEU A 61 10.25 11.19 3.76
N LEU A 62 9.31 11.99 3.25
CA LEU A 62 8.32 12.69 4.07
C LEU A 62 6.98 11.96 4.04
N VAL A 63 6.39 11.75 5.21
CA VAL A 63 5.04 11.21 5.35
C VAL A 63 4.15 12.28 5.98
N CYS A 64 3.05 12.59 5.33
CA CYS A 64 2.03 13.51 5.83
C CYS A 64 1.03 12.77 6.73
N ASP A 65 0.59 13.38 7.82
CA ASP A 65 -0.59 12.92 8.56
C ASP A 65 -1.83 13.70 8.13
N ASP A 66 -2.74 13.04 7.41
CA ASP A 66 -3.98 13.64 6.92
C ASP A 66 -4.88 14.23 8.04
N HIS A 67 -4.72 13.76 9.27
CA HIS A 67 -5.54 14.17 10.43
C HIS A 67 -4.84 15.13 11.39
N ALA A 68 -3.55 15.41 11.19
CA ALA A 68 -2.87 16.44 11.97
C ALA A 68 -3.42 17.83 11.58
N THR A 69 -3.57 18.73 12.57
CA THR A 69 -4.16 20.06 12.40
C THR A 69 -3.55 20.86 11.23
N ASN A 70 -2.25 20.68 10.98
CA ASN A 70 -1.51 21.32 9.87
C ASN A 70 -0.90 20.32 8.89
N ARG A 71 -1.42 19.08 8.80
CA ARG A 71 -0.90 18.06 7.89
C ARG A 71 0.62 17.85 8.03
N GLU A 72 1.08 17.79 9.28
CA GLU A 72 2.49 17.74 9.65
C GLU A 72 3.24 16.65 8.85
N LEU A 73 4.41 17.02 8.33
CA LEU A 73 5.31 16.12 7.62
C LEU A 73 6.32 15.53 8.60
N ARG A 74 6.37 14.20 8.68
CA ARG A 74 7.40 13.47 9.43
C ARG A 74 8.44 12.86 8.50
N SER A 75 9.68 12.88 8.96
CA SER A 75 10.83 12.39 8.21
C SER A 75 11.18 10.95 8.58
N TYR A 76 11.38 10.15 7.54
CA TYR A 76 11.79 8.75 7.64
C TYR A 76 12.98 8.49 6.73
N ILE A 77 13.93 7.68 7.16
CA ILE A 77 15.13 7.35 6.37
C ILE A 77 15.11 5.88 6.03
N THR A 78 15.15 5.55 4.75
CA THR A 78 15.10 4.16 4.27
C THR A 78 16.18 3.91 3.23
N PRO A 79 16.72 2.68 3.14
CA PRO A 79 17.36 2.21 1.92
C PRO A 79 16.32 1.90 0.83
N GLY A 80 16.74 1.21 -0.24
CA GLY A 80 15.82 0.65 -1.23
C GLY A 80 14.73 -0.23 -0.61
N ALA A 81 13.62 -0.39 -1.35
CA ALA A 81 12.46 -1.15 -0.88
C ALA A 81 12.81 -2.61 -0.58
N VAL A 82 12.33 -3.11 0.55
CA VAL A 82 12.45 -4.54 0.92
C VAL A 82 11.39 -5.39 0.22
N TRP A 83 10.32 -4.76 -0.25
CA TRP A 83 9.24 -5.40 -0.97
C TRP A 83 8.63 -4.42 -1.99
N HIS A 84 8.21 -4.93 -3.15
CA HIS A 84 7.47 -4.13 -4.13
C HIS A 84 6.61 -5.02 -5.04
N THR A 85 5.56 -4.44 -5.61
CA THR A 85 4.78 -5.09 -6.66
C THR A 85 5.38 -4.81 -8.04
N GLU A 86 5.70 -5.86 -8.80
CA GLU A 86 6.08 -5.76 -10.21
C GLU A 86 4.82 -5.65 -11.10
N SER A 87 4.18 -4.48 -11.10
CA SER A 87 3.09 -4.21 -12.05
C SER A 87 3.27 -2.86 -12.72
N LEU A 88 3.16 -2.85 -14.04
CA LEU A 88 3.15 -1.61 -14.85
C LEU A 88 1.85 -0.81 -14.69
N PHE A 89 0.79 -1.43 -14.17
CA PHE A 89 -0.52 -0.83 -13.99
C PHE A 89 -1.04 -1.09 -12.58
N GLY A 90 -1.74 -0.12 -12.00
CA GLY A 90 -2.35 -0.26 -10.67
C GLY A 90 -1.60 0.52 -9.59
N ARG A 91 -1.50 -0.08 -8.40
CA ARG A 91 -1.14 0.64 -7.17
C ARG A 91 0.36 0.92 -7.00
N SER A 92 1.24 0.24 -7.74
CA SER A 92 2.71 0.40 -7.64
C SER A 92 3.16 0.50 -6.17
N THR A 93 2.92 -0.56 -5.40
CA THR A 93 3.15 -0.56 -3.95
C THR A 93 4.60 -0.91 -3.66
N PHE A 94 5.23 -0.13 -2.79
CA PHE A 94 6.56 -0.33 -2.24
C PHE A 94 6.49 -0.40 -0.71
N GLY A 95 7.29 -1.30 -0.14
CA GLY A 95 7.45 -1.51 1.28
C GLY A 95 8.88 -1.26 1.71
N TYR A 96 9.04 -0.44 2.74
CA TYR A 96 10.33 0.01 3.24
C TYR A 96 10.46 -0.28 4.73
N ILE A 97 11.66 -0.70 5.16
CA ILE A 97 12.06 -0.61 6.55
C ILE A 97 12.75 0.73 6.72
N ALA A 98 12.14 1.63 7.47
CA ALA A 98 12.63 2.99 7.63
C ALA A 98 12.98 3.28 9.08
N TYR A 99 13.98 4.14 9.28
CA TYR A 99 14.31 4.76 10.54
C TYR A 99 13.45 6.00 10.75
N ASP A 100 12.68 6.03 11.84
CA ASP A 100 11.96 7.22 12.28
C ASP A 100 12.93 8.20 12.95
N VAL A 101 13.12 9.36 12.32
CA VAL A 101 14.08 10.37 12.80
C VAL A 101 13.69 10.94 14.15
N ALA A 102 12.39 11.04 14.45
CA ALA A 102 11.90 11.63 15.69
C ALA A 102 11.96 10.64 16.87
N ASN A 103 11.61 9.38 16.62
CA ASN A 103 11.47 8.35 17.68
C ASN A 103 12.68 7.41 17.80
N ALA A 104 13.64 7.50 16.87
CA ALA A 104 14.87 6.71 16.83
C ALA A 104 14.64 5.18 16.83
N ASN A 105 13.53 4.73 16.23
CA ASN A 105 13.18 3.32 16.06
C ASN A 105 12.99 2.96 14.57
N LEU A 106 12.84 1.67 14.29
CA LEU A 106 12.50 1.18 12.96
C LEU A 106 10.99 1.04 12.82
N VAL A 107 10.48 1.39 11.65
CA VAL A 107 9.07 1.30 11.26
C VAL A 107 8.97 0.73 9.85
N TYR A 108 7.78 0.25 9.49
CA TYR A 108 7.46 -0.11 8.12
C TYR A 108 6.75 1.06 7.43
N VAL A 109 7.28 1.52 6.30
CA VAL A 109 6.64 2.54 5.46
C VAL A 109 6.12 1.86 4.20
N LYS A 110 4.81 1.95 3.99
CA LYS A 110 4.13 1.52 2.77
C LYS A 110 3.87 2.75 1.91
N ASP A 111 4.36 2.72 0.68
CA ASP A 111 4.24 3.77 -0.31
C ASP A 111 3.48 3.20 -1.52
N PHE A 112 2.37 3.82 -1.91
CA PHE A 112 1.55 3.30 -2.99
C PHE A 112 0.58 4.33 -3.56
N TRP A 113 0.04 4.00 -4.72
CA TRP A 113 -1.00 4.76 -5.41
C TRP A 113 -2.37 4.17 -5.06
N ARG A 114 -3.05 4.78 -4.08
CA ARG A 114 -4.40 4.36 -3.68
C ARG A 114 -5.42 4.79 -4.73
N THR A 115 -6.48 4.00 -4.89
CA THR A 115 -7.56 4.34 -5.80
C THR A 115 -8.31 5.59 -5.30
N ASN A 116 -8.56 6.54 -6.20
CA ASN A 116 -9.27 7.79 -5.93
C ASN A 116 -10.72 7.71 -6.43
N LEU A 117 -11.51 6.82 -5.82
CA LEU A 117 -12.93 6.68 -6.11
C LEU A 117 -13.77 7.27 -4.96
N PRO A 118 -14.92 7.91 -5.27
CA PRO A 118 -15.85 8.36 -4.25
C PRO A 118 -16.30 7.21 -3.34
N GLY A 119 -16.17 7.42 -2.02
CA GLY A 119 -16.57 6.43 -1.02
C GLY A 119 -15.52 5.37 -0.67
N THR A 120 -14.33 5.39 -1.29
CA THR A 120 -13.20 4.57 -0.84
C THR A 120 -12.58 5.17 0.42
N GLN A 121 -12.53 4.39 1.50
CA GLN A 121 -11.87 4.77 2.75
C GLN A 121 -10.34 4.65 2.58
N LYS A 122 -9.56 5.56 3.15
CA LYS A 122 -8.10 5.46 3.13
C LYS A 122 -7.66 4.39 4.13
N GLU A 123 -6.63 3.62 3.80
CA GLU A 123 -6.11 2.58 4.69
C GLU A 123 -5.76 3.12 6.09
N GLY A 124 -5.19 4.32 6.19
CA GLY A 124 -4.92 4.95 7.49
C GLY A 124 -6.18 5.24 8.31
N ASP A 125 -7.30 5.60 7.66
CA ASP A 125 -8.57 5.81 8.34
C ASP A 125 -9.16 4.49 8.85
N VAL A 126 -8.98 3.40 8.07
CA VAL A 126 -9.36 2.05 8.49
C VAL A 126 -8.57 1.65 9.73
N TYR A 127 -7.25 1.81 9.74
CA TYR A 127 -6.44 1.52 10.93
C TYR A 127 -6.89 2.31 12.16
N ARG A 128 -7.15 3.62 12.03
CA ARG A 128 -7.65 4.43 13.15
C ARG A 128 -8.96 3.88 13.71
N GLU A 129 -9.88 3.47 12.85
CA GLU A 129 -11.16 2.89 13.24
C GLU A 129 -11.00 1.53 13.94
N LEU A 130 -10.17 0.64 13.39
CA LEU A 130 -9.89 -0.67 13.98
C LEU A 130 -9.22 -0.54 15.36
N HIS A 131 -8.25 0.37 15.51
CA HIS A 131 -7.60 0.65 16.79
C HIS A 131 -8.58 1.25 17.81
N ALA A 132 -9.45 2.18 17.40
CA ALA A 132 -10.49 2.74 18.26
C ALA A 132 -11.49 1.67 18.75
N ALA A 133 -11.78 0.66 17.92
CA ALA A 133 -12.60 -0.50 18.27
C ALA A 133 -11.83 -1.63 18.99
N GLN A 134 -10.56 -1.39 19.33
CA GLN A 134 -9.68 -2.32 20.05
C GLN A 134 -9.55 -3.68 19.37
N VAL A 135 -9.54 -3.70 18.04
CA VAL A 135 -9.34 -4.92 17.25
C VAL A 135 -7.95 -5.50 17.58
N PRO A 136 -7.84 -6.77 18.00
CA PRO A 136 -6.56 -7.40 18.31
C PRO A 136 -5.81 -7.81 17.04
N HIS A 137 -4.54 -8.18 17.18
CA HIS A 137 -3.75 -8.81 16.11
C HIS A 137 -3.72 -8.01 14.78
N ILE A 138 -3.65 -6.69 14.88
CA ILE A 138 -3.36 -5.79 13.75
C ILE A 138 -2.08 -5.01 14.04
N ALA A 139 -1.41 -4.56 12.98
CA ALA A 139 -0.22 -3.73 13.14
C ALA A 139 -0.52 -2.44 13.90
N LYS A 140 0.41 -2.03 14.76
CA LYS A 140 0.36 -0.73 15.42
C LYS A 140 0.49 0.37 14.37
N PHE A 141 -0.48 1.26 14.35
CA PHE A 141 -0.56 2.34 13.37
C PHE A 141 0.21 3.57 13.85
N GLY A 142 1.03 4.15 12.97
CA GLY A 142 1.70 5.42 13.21
C GLY A 142 0.88 6.58 12.62
N LEU A 143 1.19 6.96 11.38
CA LEU A 143 0.46 7.97 10.62
C LEU A 143 0.32 7.57 9.16
N ALA A 144 -0.56 8.26 8.44
CA ALA A 144 -0.71 8.08 7.02
C ALA A 144 -1.38 9.30 6.37
N GLY A 145 -1.07 9.51 5.09
CA GLY A 145 -1.60 10.63 4.35
C GLY A 145 -1.30 10.61 2.86
N ASP A 146 -2.07 11.41 2.13
CA ASP A 146 -1.81 11.69 0.72
C ASP A 146 -0.47 12.45 0.58
N VAL A 147 0.37 12.02 -0.36
CA VAL A 147 1.69 12.65 -0.58
C VAL A 147 1.50 13.99 -1.29
N PRO A 148 1.98 15.11 -0.74
CA PRO A 148 1.82 16.42 -1.37
C PRO A 148 2.68 16.54 -2.64
N LEU A 149 2.28 17.43 -3.55
CA LEU A 149 3.02 17.71 -4.80
C LEU A 149 4.46 18.15 -4.54
N SER A 150 4.65 18.95 -3.48
CA SER A 150 5.95 19.28 -2.92
C SER A 150 5.82 19.55 -1.42
N PRO A 151 6.92 19.62 -0.66
CA PRO A 151 6.88 19.93 0.78
C PRO A 151 6.12 21.22 1.11
N GLU A 152 6.21 22.24 0.25
CA GLU A 152 5.51 23.53 0.38
C GLU A 152 3.98 23.41 0.22
N HIS A 153 3.52 22.38 -0.49
CA HIS A 153 2.10 22.08 -0.71
C HIS A 153 1.51 21.16 0.38
N SER A 154 2.14 21.07 1.55
CA SER A 154 1.59 20.36 2.71
C SER A 154 0.63 21.21 3.53
N ASP A 155 0.70 22.54 3.42
CA ASP A 155 -0.20 23.46 4.12
C ASP A 155 -1.66 23.23 3.70
N VAL A 156 -2.58 23.23 4.67
CA VAL A 156 -4.01 22.96 4.47
C VAL A 156 -4.63 23.89 3.42
N ALA A 157 -4.20 25.15 3.34
CA ALA A 157 -4.75 26.13 2.39
C ALA A 157 -4.31 25.87 0.94
N LEU A 158 -3.17 25.22 0.73
CA LEU A 158 -2.55 24.97 -0.58
C LEU A 158 -2.43 23.48 -0.90
N PHE A 159 -3.05 22.61 -0.10
CA PHE A 159 -2.82 21.18 -0.20
C PHE A 159 -3.21 20.64 -1.57
N SER A 160 -2.23 20.09 -2.26
CA SER A 160 -2.42 19.38 -3.51
C SER A 160 -1.57 18.12 -3.48
N ALA A 161 -2.22 16.98 -3.69
CA ALA A 161 -1.57 15.67 -3.67
C ALA A 161 -1.04 15.28 -5.05
N GLN A 162 -0.01 14.44 -5.08
CA GLN A 162 0.44 13.77 -6.30
C GLN A 162 -0.65 12.80 -6.78
N ARG A 163 -1.05 12.93 -8.05
CA ARG A 163 -2.17 12.20 -8.66
C ARG A 163 -1.84 11.77 -10.08
N THR A 164 -2.37 10.62 -10.48
CA THR A 164 -2.33 10.23 -11.90
C THR A 164 -3.24 11.15 -12.71
N ARG A 165 -2.90 11.42 -13.98
CA ARG A 165 -3.67 12.31 -14.85
C ARG A 165 -4.19 11.64 -16.12
N THR A 166 -3.81 10.39 -16.37
CA THR A 166 -4.15 9.65 -17.60
C THR A 166 -5.65 9.68 -17.90
N HIS A 167 -6.49 9.53 -16.85
CA HIS A 167 -7.95 9.53 -16.94
C HIS A 167 -8.53 10.85 -17.46
N ASP A 168 -7.89 12.00 -17.18
CA ASP A 168 -8.32 13.32 -17.65
C ASP A 168 -8.21 13.47 -19.18
N TYR A 169 -7.26 12.75 -19.78
CA TYR A 169 -6.95 12.88 -21.20
C TYR A 169 -7.68 11.84 -22.08
N LEU A 170 -8.43 10.89 -21.48
CA LEU A 170 -9.16 9.85 -22.23
C LEU A 170 -10.33 10.38 -23.04
N GLN A 171 -10.95 11.47 -22.60
CA GLN A 171 -12.10 12.10 -23.27
C GLN A 171 -11.69 13.19 -24.26
N GLY A 172 -10.42 13.58 -24.28
CA GLY A 172 -9.91 14.67 -25.09
C GLY A 172 -9.54 14.27 -26.51
N SER A 173 -10.21 14.87 -27.50
CA SER A 173 -9.72 14.97 -28.88
C SER A 173 -8.56 15.98 -28.95
N VAL A 174 -7.43 15.73 -28.27
CA VAL A 174 -6.24 16.60 -28.45
C VAL A 174 -5.76 16.40 -29.90
N GLY A 175 -6.13 17.33 -30.77
CA GLY A 175 -5.84 17.29 -32.21
C GLY A 175 -6.87 16.56 -33.09
N GLY A 176 -8.11 16.35 -32.63
CA GLY A 176 -9.19 15.81 -33.48
C GLY A 176 -9.10 14.31 -33.79
N HIS A 177 -8.16 13.58 -33.18
CA HIS A 177 -8.03 12.15 -33.31
C HIS A 177 -8.37 11.44 -32.01
N ASN A 178 -9.18 10.38 -32.10
CA ASN A 178 -9.53 9.47 -31.01
C ASN A 178 -8.27 8.66 -30.64
N TRP A 179 -7.34 9.26 -29.89
CA TRP A 179 -6.02 8.69 -29.62
C TRP A 179 -6.07 7.42 -28.77
N CYS A 180 -7.17 7.22 -28.03
CA CYS A 180 -7.44 6.03 -27.23
C CYS A 180 -8.68 5.28 -27.78
N PRO A 181 -8.50 4.35 -28.74
CA PRO A 181 -9.58 3.49 -29.21
C PRO A 181 -10.15 2.64 -28.05
N GLY A 182 -11.47 2.51 -27.98
CA GLY A 182 -12.13 1.67 -26.96
C GLY A 182 -12.43 2.36 -25.63
N ARG A 183 -11.86 3.55 -25.35
CA ARG A 183 -12.13 4.37 -24.14
C ARG A 183 -12.21 3.52 -22.86
N PRO A 184 -11.14 2.79 -22.51
CA PRO A 184 -11.14 2.00 -21.30
C PRO A 184 -11.41 2.91 -20.10
N SER A 185 -12.20 2.42 -19.16
CA SER A 185 -12.32 3.09 -17.87
C SER A 185 -11.01 2.92 -17.12
N VAL A 186 -10.31 4.03 -16.86
CA VAL A 186 -9.04 4.05 -16.12
C VAL A 186 -9.30 4.70 -14.78
N ASP A 187 -9.01 3.97 -13.72
CA ASP A 187 -9.13 4.48 -12.36
C ASP A 187 -8.14 5.63 -12.13
N SER A 188 -8.60 6.67 -11.43
CA SER A 188 -7.71 7.72 -10.93
C SER A 188 -7.03 7.25 -9.65
N PHE A 189 -5.78 7.66 -9.43
CA PHE A 189 -5.01 7.28 -8.25
C PHE A 189 -4.38 8.51 -7.58
N VAL A 190 -4.25 8.46 -6.26
CA VAL A 190 -3.49 9.44 -5.45
C VAL A 190 -2.33 8.71 -4.80
N HIS A 191 -1.15 9.31 -4.82
CA HIS A 191 0.01 8.81 -4.11
C HIS A 191 -0.22 8.93 -2.59
N TYR A 192 0.03 7.85 -1.85
CA TYR A 192 -0.29 7.70 -0.44
C TYR A 192 0.85 7.01 0.29
N ARG A 193 1.10 7.43 1.53
CA ARG A 193 2.04 6.77 2.44
C ARG A 193 1.39 6.42 3.75
N LEU A 194 1.75 5.26 4.28
CA LEU A 194 1.27 4.71 5.54
C LEU A 194 2.44 4.17 6.36
N VAL A 195 2.50 4.52 7.64
CA VAL A 195 3.52 4.07 8.59
C VAL A 195 2.90 3.09 9.56
N LEU A 196 3.49 1.90 9.65
CA LEU A 196 3.20 0.89 10.66
C LEU A 196 4.39 0.76 11.59
N GLU A 197 4.14 0.83 12.89
CA GLU A 197 5.18 0.75 13.92
C GLU A 197 5.51 -0.70 14.30
N THR A 198 4.67 -1.65 13.89
CA THR A 198 4.92 -3.08 14.06
C THR A 198 5.68 -3.62 12.86
N LEU A 199 6.83 -4.24 13.13
CA LEU A 199 7.57 -5.04 12.15
C LEU A 199 7.20 -6.51 12.31
N GLY A 200 7.22 -7.26 11.21
CA GLY A 200 6.94 -8.69 11.22
C GLY A 200 7.66 -9.41 10.11
N LYS A 201 7.81 -10.72 10.30
CA LYS A 201 8.38 -11.62 9.30
C LYS A 201 7.27 -12.22 8.42
N PRO A 202 7.57 -12.54 7.15
CA PRO A 202 6.60 -13.19 6.26
C PRO A 202 6.07 -14.50 6.86
N LEU A 203 4.83 -14.87 6.53
CA LEU A 203 4.18 -16.07 7.06
C LEU A 203 5.02 -17.33 6.86
N ASN A 204 5.66 -17.48 5.70
CA ASN A 204 6.44 -18.66 5.33
C ASN A 204 7.71 -18.91 6.17
N THR A 205 8.08 -17.99 7.09
CA THR A 205 9.22 -18.17 8.00
C THR A 205 8.82 -18.83 9.32
N PHE A 206 7.65 -19.48 9.38
CA PHE A 206 7.19 -20.19 10.58
C PHE A 206 8.14 -21.33 10.96
N ASN A 207 8.32 -21.56 12.26
CA ASN A 207 9.22 -22.60 12.79
C ASN A 207 8.55 -23.97 12.96
N SER A 208 7.21 -24.01 12.93
CA SER A 208 6.45 -25.26 13.01
C SER A 208 5.04 -25.07 12.46
N THR A 209 4.40 -26.17 12.05
CA THR A 209 2.98 -26.18 11.67
C THR A 209 2.07 -25.70 12.81
N ARG A 210 2.47 -25.92 14.07
CA ARG A 210 1.78 -25.34 15.22
C ARG A 210 1.82 -23.81 15.19
N GLN A 211 2.99 -23.22 14.96
CA GLN A 211 3.13 -21.76 14.88
C GLN A 211 2.32 -21.21 13.69
N LEU A 212 2.35 -21.87 12.53
CA LEU A 212 1.52 -21.51 11.38
C LEU A 212 0.03 -21.43 11.75
N CYS A 213 -0.49 -22.45 12.43
CA CYS A 213 -1.88 -22.46 12.89
C CYS A 213 -2.17 -21.37 13.94
N GLU A 214 -1.25 -21.08 14.86
CA GLU A 214 -1.39 -20.01 15.86
C GLU A 214 -1.41 -18.63 15.20
N VAL A 215 -0.53 -18.37 14.23
CA VAL A 215 -0.46 -17.11 13.47
C VAL A 215 -1.71 -16.89 12.62
N ILE A 216 -2.19 -17.93 11.92
CA ILE A 216 -3.43 -17.84 11.13
C ILE A 216 -4.65 -17.65 12.05
N ARG A 217 -4.71 -18.34 13.19
CA ARG A 217 -5.75 -18.12 14.20
C ARG A 217 -5.78 -16.65 14.64
N ASP A 218 -4.63 -16.07 14.95
CA ASP A 218 -4.53 -14.67 15.40
C ASP A 218 -5.02 -13.69 14.32
N ALA A 219 -4.70 -13.94 13.05
CA ALA A 219 -5.22 -13.16 11.93
C ALA A 219 -6.74 -13.33 11.73
N ILE A 220 -7.30 -14.53 11.94
CA ILE A 220 -8.75 -14.76 11.95
C ILE A 220 -9.41 -14.00 13.10
N LEU A 221 -8.79 -13.96 14.28
CA LEU A 221 -9.30 -13.17 15.42
C LEU A 221 -9.30 -11.67 15.12
N ALA A 222 -8.26 -11.15 14.46
CA ALA A 222 -8.23 -9.76 13.97
C ALA A 222 -9.41 -9.48 13.03
N HIS A 223 -9.59 -10.36 12.03
CA HIS A 223 -10.65 -10.24 11.03
C HIS A 223 -12.05 -10.33 11.65
N SER A 224 -12.29 -11.30 12.53
CA SER A 224 -13.56 -11.48 13.23
C SER A 224 -13.91 -10.25 14.05
N ALA A 225 -12.96 -9.73 14.83
CA ALA A 225 -13.16 -8.53 15.63
C ALA A 225 -13.37 -7.28 14.76
N ALA A 226 -12.64 -7.13 13.65
CA ALA A 226 -12.86 -6.05 12.70
C ALA A 226 -14.29 -6.09 12.15
N TYR A 227 -14.75 -7.26 11.71
CA TYR A 227 -16.10 -7.44 11.19
C TYR A 227 -17.17 -7.17 12.25
N GLU A 228 -17.07 -7.78 13.43
CA GLU A 228 -18.09 -7.68 14.48
C GLU A 228 -18.19 -6.29 15.10
N ARG A 229 -17.07 -5.57 15.21
CA ARG A 229 -17.01 -4.29 15.95
C ARG A 229 -17.08 -3.05 15.05
N THR A 230 -16.68 -3.18 13.78
CA THR A 230 -16.61 -2.04 12.84
C THR A 230 -17.36 -2.25 11.53
N GLU A 231 -17.87 -3.47 11.29
CA GLU A 231 -18.50 -3.90 10.03
C GLU A 231 -17.56 -3.82 8.82
N ILE A 232 -16.26 -3.98 9.04
CA ILE A 232 -15.23 -3.94 7.99
C ILE A 232 -14.83 -5.36 7.58
N LEU A 233 -14.86 -5.63 6.28
CA LEU A 233 -14.26 -6.82 5.65
C LEU A 233 -12.87 -6.50 5.12
N HIS A 234 -11.97 -7.48 5.13
CA HIS A 234 -10.60 -7.32 4.66
C HIS A 234 -10.49 -7.37 3.13
N ARG A 235 -11.15 -8.34 2.49
CA ARG A 235 -11.24 -8.53 1.02
C ARG A 235 -9.94 -8.86 0.27
N ASP A 236 -8.81 -8.86 0.95
CA ASP A 236 -7.51 -9.31 0.39
C ASP A 236 -6.72 -10.17 1.39
N VAL A 237 -7.39 -11.13 2.02
CA VAL A 237 -6.68 -12.09 2.88
C VAL A 237 -5.76 -12.95 1.99
N SER A 238 -4.46 -12.91 2.28
CA SER A 238 -3.42 -13.63 1.55
C SER A 238 -2.26 -13.96 2.48
N ALA A 239 -1.39 -14.91 2.08
CA ALA A 239 -0.19 -15.23 2.86
C ALA A 239 0.75 -14.04 3.04
N GLY A 240 0.79 -13.11 2.07
CA GLY A 240 1.61 -11.89 2.15
C GLY A 240 1.07 -10.83 3.11
N ASN A 241 -0.21 -10.95 3.51
CA ASN A 241 -0.88 -9.99 4.37
C ASN A 241 -1.00 -10.47 5.82
N ILE A 242 -0.45 -11.65 6.14
CA ILE A 242 -0.36 -12.19 7.50
C ILE A 242 1.12 -12.25 7.87
N LEU A 243 1.51 -11.59 8.95
CA LEU A 243 2.89 -11.54 9.42
C LEU A 243 3.06 -12.19 10.78
N ILE A 244 4.27 -12.66 11.04
CA ILE A 244 4.71 -13.19 12.33
C ILE A 244 5.41 -12.09 13.10
N GLY A 245 4.88 -11.72 14.28
CA GLY A 245 5.50 -10.77 15.19
C GLY A 245 6.75 -11.33 15.88
N GLU A 246 7.52 -10.44 16.52
CA GLU A 246 8.74 -10.82 17.25
C GLU A 246 8.48 -11.81 18.40
N ASP A 247 7.30 -11.76 19.00
CA ASP A 247 6.84 -12.68 20.05
C ASP A 247 6.27 -14.01 19.51
N GLY A 248 6.27 -14.17 18.18
CA GLY A 248 5.73 -15.33 17.48
C GLY A 248 4.22 -15.29 17.24
N SER A 249 3.52 -14.24 17.67
CA SER A 249 2.09 -14.04 17.42
C SER A 249 1.81 -13.64 15.97
N GLY A 250 0.58 -13.88 15.51
CA GLY A 250 0.15 -13.42 14.18
C GLY A 250 -0.48 -12.04 14.20
N PHE A 251 -0.34 -11.31 13.11
CA PHE A 251 -1.13 -10.10 12.87
C PHE A 251 -1.45 -9.88 11.39
N LEU A 252 -2.59 -9.24 11.13
CA LEU A 252 -3.13 -8.97 9.79
C LEU A 252 -2.81 -7.53 9.36
N ILE A 253 -2.32 -7.38 8.12
CA ILE A 253 -1.95 -6.09 7.50
C ILE A 253 -2.66 -5.91 6.14
N ASP A 254 -2.42 -4.77 5.48
CA ASP A 254 -2.94 -4.40 4.15
C ASP A 254 -4.47 -4.29 4.09
N TRP A 255 -4.99 -3.27 4.78
CA TRP A 255 -6.43 -2.98 4.82
C TRP A 255 -6.89 -2.04 3.67
N ASP A 256 -6.05 -1.82 2.65
CA ASP A 256 -6.35 -0.88 1.55
C ASP A 256 -7.54 -1.33 0.68
N LEU A 257 -7.76 -2.64 0.54
CA LEU A 257 -8.90 -3.18 -0.20
C LEU A 257 -10.13 -3.44 0.67
N SER A 258 -10.04 -3.10 1.97
CA SER A 258 -11.11 -3.32 2.92
C SER A 258 -12.38 -2.55 2.55
N LYS A 259 -13.51 -2.98 3.10
CA LYS A 259 -14.79 -2.33 2.85
C LYS A 259 -15.70 -2.44 4.04
N ARG A 260 -16.28 -1.31 4.41
CA ARG A 260 -17.39 -1.24 5.36
C ARG A 260 -18.69 -1.75 4.72
N ILE A 261 -19.32 -2.73 5.34
CA ILE A 261 -20.64 -3.22 4.95
C ILE A 261 -21.72 -2.42 5.68
N SER A 262 -21.94 -1.16 5.30
CA SER A 262 -23.12 -0.45 5.83
C SER A 262 -24.39 -1.13 5.32
N LYS A 263 -25.24 -1.64 6.23
CA LYS A 263 -26.56 -2.18 5.88
C LYS A 263 -27.43 -1.05 5.33
N GLY A 264 -27.73 -1.07 4.03
CA GLY A 264 -28.75 -0.21 3.42
C GLY A 264 -28.27 0.97 2.57
N VAL A 265 -26.96 1.10 2.31
CA VAL A 265 -26.45 2.08 1.33
C VAL A 265 -26.09 1.35 0.03
N GLU A 266 -26.69 1.79 -1.09
CA GLU A 266 -26.34 1.29 -2.43
C GLU A 266 -24.83 1.37 -2.69
N GLU A 267 -24.28 0.33 -3.32
CA GLU A 267 -22.86 0.28 -3.69
C GLU A 267 -22.55 1.30 -4.79
N LYS A 268 -22.03 2.47 -4.41
CA LYS A 268 -21.85 3.60 -5.35
C LYS A 268 -20.63 3.52 -6.26
N ALA A 269 -19.64 2.66 -5.98
CA ALA A 269 -18.52 2.41 -6.89
C ALA A 269 -17.81 1.09 -6.56
N ARG A 270 -17.45 0.31 -7.58
CA ARG A 270 -16.55 -0.84 -7.47
C ARG A 270 -15.31 -0.56 -8.34
N PRO A 271 -14.09 -0.89 -7.88
CA PRO A 271 -12.93 -0.90 -8.77
C PRO A 271 -13.25 -1.71 -10.02
N HIS A 272 -12.72 -1.29 -11.18
CA HIS A 272 -12.96 -1.99 -12.44
C HIS A 272 -12.35 -3.40 -12.47
N SER A 273 -11.38 -3.67 -11.59
CA SER A 273 -10.68 -4.93 -11.45
C SER A 273 -11.20 -5.77 -10.27
N ARG A 274 -11.09 -7.09 -10.42
CA ARG A 274 -11.31 -8.04 -9.31
C ARG A 274 -10.27 -7.76 -8.21
N THR A 275 -10.75 -7.46 -7.01
CA THR A 275 -9.90 -7.30 -5.82
C THR A 275 -9.47 -8.67 -5.27
N GLY A 276 -8.26 -8.75 -4.72
CA GLY A 276 -7.74 -9.93 -4.04
C GLY A 276 -6.58 -10.62 -4.75
N THR A 277 -5.76 -11.32 -3.99
CA THR A 277 -4.68 -12.18 -4.48
C THR A 277 -5.23 -13.48 -5.07
N TRP A 278 -5.03 -13.72 -6.37
CA TRP A 278 -5.70 -14.76 -7.18
C TRP A 278 -5.79 -16.14 -6.53
N GLN A 279 -4.70 -16.62 -5.93
CA GLN A 279 -4.58 -17.95 -5.32
C GLN A 279 -5.45 -18.14 -4.06
N PHE A 280 -5.87 -17.03 -3.43
CA PHE A 280 -6.60 -17.03 -2.17
C PHE A 280 -8.04 -16.53 -2.31
N ILE A 281 -8.46 -16.14 -3.52
CA ILE A 281 -9.84 -15.69 -3.76
C ILE A 281 -10.80 -16.88 -3.64
N SER A 282 -11.93 -16.67 -2.96
CA SER A 282 -12.97 -17.68 -2.82
C SER A 282 -13.52 -18.19 -4.16
N ILE A 283 -13.92 -19.46 -4.21
CA ILE A 283 -14.43 -20.13 -5.42
C ILE A 283 -15.59 -19.32 -6.02
N TRP A 284 -16.52 -18.84 -5.20
CA TRP A 284 -17.66 -18.05 -5.67
C TRP A 284 -17.23 -16.77 -6.37
N ARG A 285 -16.21 -16.08 -5.84
CA ARG A 285 -15.66 -14.86 -6.44
C ARG A 285 -14.87 -15.14 -7.71
N LEU A 286 -14.32 -16.35 -7.88
CA LEU A 286 -13.69 -16.79 -9.12
C LEU A 286 -14.72 -17.14 -10.21
N LEU A 287 -15.82 -17.79 -9.84
CA LEU A 287 -16.87 -18.24 -10.77
C LEU A 287 -17.74 -17.10 -11.27
N ASP A 288 -18.27 -16.27 -10.37
CA ASP A 288 -19.11 -15.12 -10.74
C ASP A 288 -18.94 -13.96 -9.75
N PRO A 289 -18.02 -13.02 -10.04
CA PRO A 289 -17.81 -11.81 -9.23
C PRO A 289 -19.04 -10.88 -9.16
N SER A 290 -20.00 -11.03 -10.08
CA SER A 290 -21.19 -10.18 -10.21
C SER A 290 -22.40 -10.73 -9.44
N PHE A 291 -22.44 -12.04 -9.19
CA PHE A 291 -23.55 -12.74 -8.54
C PHE A 291 -23.95 -12.14 -7.20
N ARG A 292 -22.97 -11.87 -6.31
CA ARG A 292 -23.20 -11.21 -5.02
C ARG A 292 -22.02 -10.35 -4.57
N PRO A 293 -22.25 -9.36 -3.68
CA PRO A 293 -21.18 -8.66 -2.99
C PRO A 293 -20.26 -9.62 -2.22
N HIS A 294 -19.00 -9.21 -2.03
CA HIS A 294 -18.05 -9.91 -1.17
C HIS A 294 -18.62 -9.98 0.25
N ALA A 295 -18.60 -11.16 0.85
CA ALA A 295 -19.15 -11.42 2.17
C ALA A 295 -18.09 -11.98 3.11
N LEU A 296 -18.45 -12.08 4.39
CA LEU A 296 -17.61 -12.68 5.43
C LEU A 296 -17.08 -14.06 5.04
N SER A 297 -17.94 -14.90 4.46
CA SER A 297 -17.57 -16.25 4.02
C SER A 297 -16.45 -16.27 2.97
N ASP A 298 -16.32 -15.21 2.16
CA ASP A 298 -15.27 -15.14 1.14
C ASP A 298 -13.90 -14.91 1.78
N ASP A 299 -13.81 -14.01 2.78
CA ASP A 299 -12.57 -13.80 3.54
C ASP A 299 -12.20 -15.06 4.37
N LEU A 300 -13.19 -15.75 4.94
CA LEU A 300 -12.96 -17.00 5.67
C LEU A 300 -12.46 -18.13 4.76
N GLU A 301 -12.96 -18.22 3.53
CA GLU A 301 -12.46 -19.17 2.54
C GLU A 301 -11.00 -18.84 2.15
N SER A 302 -10.64 -17.56 2.07
CA SER A 302 -9.26 -17.14 1.83
C SER A 302 -8.30 -17.63 2.93
N PHE A 303 -8.68 -17.58 4.20
CA PHE A 303 -7.86 -18.15 5.29
C PHE A 303 -7.63 -19.66 5.14
N PHE A 304 -8.64 -20.40 4.67
CA PHE A 304 -8.48 -21.82 4.34
C PHE A 304 -7.45 -22.02 3.23
N TRP A 305 -7.53 -21.23 2.15
CA TRP A 305 -6.57 -21.30 1.05
C TRP A 305 -5.16 -20.93 1.47
N VAL A 306 -4.99 -19.95 2.37
CA VAL A 306 -3.68 -19.61 2.95
C VAL A 306 -3.08 -20.78 3.72
N LEU A 307 -3.86 -21.40 4.61
CA LEU A 307 -3.38 -22.56 5.38
C LEU A 307 -2.95 -23.70 4.46
N LEU A 308 -3.76 -24.03 3.45
CA LEU A 308 -3.45 -25.09 2.50
C LEU A 308 -2.19 -24.76 1.69
N TYR A 309 -2.07 -23.52 1.21
CA TYR A 309 -0.91 -23.07 0.44
C TYR A 309 0.40 -23.17 1.21
N GLU A 310 0.43 -22.74 2.47
CA GLU A 310 1.63 -22.77 3.30
C GLU A 310 2.05 -24.21 3.66
N ILE A 311 1.07 -25.09 3.94
CA ILE A 311 1.35 -26.51 4.22
C ILE A 311 1.94 -27.21 3.00
N GLU A 312 1.34 -27.03 1.82
CA GLU A 312 1.83 -27.64 0.58
C GLU A 312 3.20 -27.06 0.17
N SER A 313 3.40 -25.76 0.36
CA SER A 313 4.67 -25.09 0.02
C SER A 313 5.82 -25.53 0.93
N ALA A 314 5.56 -25.75 2.22
CA ALA A 314 6.56 -26.25 3.16
C ALA A 314 6.92 -27.74 2.95
N GLY A 315 6.03 -28.51 2.31
CA GLY A 315 6.25 -29.91 1.94
C GLY A 315 7.16 -30.12 0.72
N VAL A 316 7.53 -29.04 0.00
CA VAL A 316 8.41 -29.11 -1.18
C VAL A 316 9.83 -28.68 -0.79
N PRO A 317 10.81 -29.60 -0.70
CA PRO A 317 12.20 -29.20 -0.48
C PRO A 317 12.73 -28.41 -1.69
N GLY A 318 13.15 -27.17 -1.47
CA GLY A 318 14.01 -26.43 -2.42
C GLY A 318 13.35 -25.31 -3.23
N ARG A 319 12.71 -24.34 -2.57
CA ARG A 319 12.61 -22.96 -3.08
C ARG A 319 13.32 -22.01 -2.13
#